data_AF-A0A2N5PWQ4-F1
#
_entry.id   AF-A0A2N5PWQ4-F1
#
_cell.length_a   1.000
_cell.length_b   1.000
_cell.length_c   1.000
_cell.angle_alpha   90.00
_cell.angle_beta   90.00
_cell.angle_gamma   90.00
#
_symmetry.space_group_name_H-M   'P 1'
#
loop_
_entity.id
_entity.type
_entity.pdbx_description
1 polymer ?
#
loop_
_entity_poly.entity_id
_entity_poly.type
_entity_poly.pdbx_seq_one_letter_code
_entity_poly.pdbx_strand_id
1 'polypeptide(L)' 'MPIANIKTVKKCAFCKHWYDPTNSAISPRSPRINLWEYDDKCKKKCLKKNYDMAASAFCGKYECKLEVN' A
#
# COMPACT_ATOMS: atom_id res chain seq x y z
N MET A 1 9.46 -6.82 -7.26
CA MET A 1 8.39 -6.31 -6.39
C MET A 1 8.69 -6.75 -4.97
N PRO A 2 8.87 -5.83 -4.00
CA PRO A 2 9.08 -6.19 -2.61
C PRO A 2 7.85 -6.84 -1.97
N ILE A 3 8.09 -7.67 -0.94
CA ILE A 3 7.05 -8.33 -0.15
C ILE A 3 6.91 -7.60 1.18
N ALA A 4 5.67 -7.40 1.64
CA ALA A 4 5.38 -6.81 2.94
C ALA A 4 4.24 -7.54 3.66
N ASN A 5 4.31 -7.57 4.99
CA ASN A 5 3.21 -8.01 5.84
C ASN A 5 2.30 -6.81 6.15
N ILE A 6 1.10 -6.78 5.58
CA ILE A 6 0.18 -5.63 5.68
C ILE A 6 -0.36 -5.37 7.09
N LYS A 7 -0.20 -6.34 8.01
CA LYS A 7 -0.55 -6.20 9.43
C LYS A 7 0.44 -5.33 10.19
N THR A 8 1.71 -5.33 9.80
CA THR A 8 2.78 -4.65 10.53
C THR A 8 3.32 -3.42 9.80
N VAL A 9 3.20 -3.36 8.47
CA VAL A 9 3.71 -2.23 7.69
C VAL A 9 2.70 -1.11 7.53
N LYS A 10 3.21 0.12 7.36
CA LYS A 10 2.42 1.33 7.07
C LYS A 10 2.82 1.95 5.73
N LYS A 11 2.93 1.12 4.69
CA LYS A 11 3.37 1.55 3.35
C LYS A 11 2.23 2.20 2.57
N CYS A 12 2.54 3.25 1.80
CA CYS A 12 1.56 3.97 0.98
C CYS A 12 0.83 3.06 0.00
N ALA A 13 1.49 2.05 -0.58
CA ALA A 13 0.87 1.07 -1.48
C ALA A 13 -0.44 0.46 -0.93
N PHE A 14 -0.51 0.28 0.39
CA PHE A 14 -1.64 -0.33 1.11
C PHE A 14 -2.51 0.71 1.86
N CYS A 15 -2.27 2.00 1.67
CA CYS A 15 -2.98 3.08 2.36
C CYS A 15 -4.26 3.48 1.60
N LYS A 16 -5.38 3.68 2.30
CA LYS A 16 -6.64 4.23 1.73
C LYS A 16 -6.46 5.59 1.07
N HIS A 17 -5.53 6.40 1.58
CA HIS A 17 -5.26 7.75 1.06
C HIS A 17 -4.38 7.76 -0.18
N TRP A 18 -3.82 6.62 -0.61
CA TRP A 18 -3.00 6.50 -1.81
C TRP A 18 -3.87 6.06 -2.98
N TYR A 19 -4.04 6.96 -3.95
CA TYR A 19 -5.07 6.85 -4.99
C TYR A 19 -4.69 5.82 -6.06
N ASP A 20 -5.05 4.58 -5.77
CA ASP A 20 -4.93 3.43 -6.67
C ASP A 20 -6.21 2.58 -6.57
N PRO A 21 -7.33 3.06 -7.17
CA PRO A 21 -8.66 2.46 -6.99
C PRO A 21 -8.75 1.05 -7.58
N THR A 22 -7.90 0.71 -8.55
CA THR A 22 -7.82 -0.64 -9.15
C THR A 22 -6.83 -1.55 -8.42
N ASN A 23 -6.16 -1.06 -7.37
CA ASN A 23 -5.09 -1.79 -6.69
C ASN A 23 -4.00 -2.30 -7.65
N SER A 24 -3.74 -1.54 -8.73
CA SER A 24 -2.82 -1.93 -9.81
C SER A 24 -1.39 -2.13 -9.34
N ALA A 25 -1.00 -1.54 -8.20
CA ALA A 25 0.36 -1.59 -7.68
C ALA A 25 0.59 -2.69 -6.62
N ILE A 26 -0.41 -3.52 -6.31
CA ILE A 26 -0.31 -4.56 -5.28
C ILE A 26 -0.87 -5.89 -5.76
N SER A 27 -0.33 -6.98 -5.25
CA SER A 27 -0.81 -8.33 -5.55
C SER A 27 -0.73 -9.25 -4.33
N PRO A 28 -1.70 -10.18 -4.16
CA PRO A 28 -1.68 -11.12 -3.06
C PRO A 28 -0.54 -12.14 -3.25
N ARG A 29 0.30 -12.34 -2.23
CA ARG A 29 1.34 -13.37 -2.22
C ARG A 29 0.97 -14.55 -1.33
N SER A 30 0.57 -14.28 -0.09
CA SER A 30 -0.02 -15.25 0.82
C SER A 30 -1.01 -14.55 1.77
N PRO A 31 -2.25 -14.30 1.31
CA PRO A 31 -3.25 -13.52 2.06
C PRO A 31 -3.60 -14.09 3.43
N ARG A 32 -3.55 -15.43 3.60
CA ARG A 32 -3.83 -16.12 4.88
C ARG A 32 -2.91 -15.68 6.01
N ILE A 33 -1.71 -15.20 5.68
CA ILE A 33 -0.71 -14.69 6.63
C ILE A 33 -0.38 -13.21 6.37
N ASN A 34 -1.27 -12.49 5.68
CA ASN A 34 -1.17 -11.06 5.40
C ASN A 34 0.07 -10.66 4.57
N LEU A 35 0.65 -11.55 3.77
CA LEU A 35 1.77 -11.23 2.87
C LEU A 35 1.28 -10.78 1.50
N TRP A 36 1.75 -9.62 1.08
CA TRP A 36 1.43 -8.98 -0.19
C TRP A 36 2.68 -8.47 -0.88
N GLU A 37 2.66 -8.49 -2.20
CA GLU A 37 3.66 -7.85 -3.05
C GLU A 37 3.17 -6.47 -3.47
N TYR A 38 4.11 -5.57 -3.72
CA TYR A 38 3.81 -4.25 -4.26
C TYR A 38 4.89 -3.77 -5.23
N ASP A 39 4.51 -2.90 -6.16
CA ASP A 39 5.44 -2.19 -7.04
C ASP A 39 6.00 -0.96 -6.31
N ASP A 40 7.24 -1.06 -5.83
CA ASP A 40 7.92 -0.02 -5.06
C ASP A 40 8.33 1.20 -5.89
N LYS A 41 8.36 1.06 -7.21
CA LYS A 41 8.63 2.15 -8.16
C LYS A 41 7.36 2.93 -8.51
N CYS A 42 6.19 2.36 -8.24
CA CYS A 42 4.92 3.03 -8.52
C CYS A 42 4.75 4.29 -7.66
N LYS A 43 4.31 5.37 -8.30
CA LYS A 43 3.91 6.62 -7.65
C LYS A 43 2.47 6.94 -8.01
N LYS A 44 1.68 7.31 -7.01
CA LYS A 44 0.29 7.77 -7.17
C LYS A 44 0.01 8.90 -6.20
N LYS A 45 -1.04 9.66 -6.49
CA LYS A 45 -1.47 10.80 -5.68
C LYS A 45 -1.89 10.36 -4.28
N CYS A 46 -1.38 11.02 -3.25
CA CYS A 46 -1.94 10.92 -1.91
C CYS A 46 -3.06 11.95 -1.74
N LEU A 47 -4.29 11.51 -1.51
CA LEU A 47 -5.46 12.38 -1.40
C LEU A 47 -5.45 13.30 -0.16
N LYS A 48 -4.77 12.89 0.93
CA LYS A 48 -4.62 13.76 2.12
C LYS A 48 -3.56 14.84 1.97
N LYS A 49 -2.53 14.61 1.16
CA LYS A 49 -1.41 15.54 0.98
C LYS A 49 -1.45 16.30 -0.34
N ASN A 50 -2.25 15.83 -1.30
CA ASN A 50 -2.40 16.35 -2.66
C ASN A 50 -1.10 16.40 -3.49
N TYR A 51 -0.22 15.41 -3.31
CA TYR A 51 0.96 15.21 -4.18
C TYR A 51 1.28 13.72 -4.34
N ASP A 52 2.10 13.39 -5.33
CA ASP A 52 2.45 12.01 -5.66
C ASP A 52 3.42 11.39 -4.63
N MET A 53 3.01 10.26 -4.08
CA MET A 53 3.77 9.49 -3.10
C MET A 53 4.20 8.15 -3.71
N ALA A 54 5.42 7.73 -3.42
CA ALA A 54 5.89 6.40 -3.77
C ALA A 54 5.16 5.33 -2.95
N ALA A 55 4.87 4.18 -3.57
CA ALA A 55 4.28 3.02 -2.94
C ALA A 55 5.07 2.54 -1.71
N SER A 56 6.41 2.62 -1.80
CA SER A 56 7.36 2.24 -0.75
C SER A 56 7.48 3.23 0.43
N ALA A 57 6.87 4.41 0.35
CA ALA A 57 6.93 5.40 1.42
C ALA A 57 6.13 4.96 2.64
N PHE A 58 6.55 5.38 3.84
CA PHE A 58 5.80 5.18 5.08
C PHE A 58 4.81 6.33 5.30
N CYS A 59 3.63 6.02 5.82
CA CYS A 59 2.59 7.01 6.11
C CYS A 59 2.30 7.09 7.62
N GLY A 60 2.43 8.28 8.21
CA GLY A 60 2.05 8.53 9.61
C GLY A 60 0.53 8.59 9.83
N LYS A 61 -0.24 8.92 8.78
CA LYS A 61 -1.72 8.90 8.79
C LYS A 61 -2.26 7.66 8.06
N TYR A 62 -1.59 6.52 8.24
CA TYR A 62 -1.89 5.28 7.53
C TYR A 62 -3.21 4.67 8.00
N GLU A 63 -4.02 4.29 7.02
CA GLU A 63 -5.21 3.46 7.21
C GLU A 63 -5.15 2.39 6.13
N CYS A 64 -5.11 1.11 6.52
CA CYS A 64 -4.99 0.02 5.55
C CYS A 64 -6.26 -0.05 4.68
N LYS A 65 -6.10 -0.16 3.35
CA LYS A 65 -7.22 -0.33 2.42
C LYS A 65 -7.65 -1.78 2.23
N LEU A 66 -6.90 -2.72 2.77
CA LEU A 66 -7.18 -4.15 2.71
C LEU A 66 -7.68 -4.65 4.07
N GLU A 67 -8.50 -5.68 4.04
CA GLU A 67 -8.86 -6.43 5.24
C GLU A 67 -7.66 -7.28 5.69
N VAL A 68 -7.41 -7.27 7.00
CA VAL A 68 -6.30 -7.98 7.63
C VAL A 68 -6.86 -9.18 8.36
N ASN A 69 -6.29 -10.36 8.12
CA ASN A 69 -6.62 -11.60 8.84
C ASN A 69 -5.92 -11.70 10.21
#